data_AF-A0A9E1X583-F1
#
_entry.id   AF-A0A9E1X583-F1
#
_cell.length_a   1.000
_cell.length_b   1.000
_cell.length_c   1.000
_cell.angle_alpha   90.00
_cell.angle_beta   90.00
_cell.angle_gamma   90.00
#
_symmetry.space_group_name_H-M   'P 1'
#
loop_
_entity.id
_entity.type
_entity.pdbx_description
1 polymer ?
#
loop_
_entity_poly.entity_id
_entity_poly.type
_entity_poly.pdbx_seq_one_letter_code
_entity_poly.pdbx_strand_id
1 'polypeptide(L)'
;TAHAYVSLLDDEEHVAYVLGDLASVEAPLVRVHSECLTGDLLGSLRCDCGSQLDAALAQIGAEGIGVIVYLRGHEGRGIGIGHKLRAYGLQDEGLDTVDANLSQGLPVDSREYGVGAQMLSDLGLTHMRLMTNNPAKYGGLEGYGLEITSRVPLDTDANPENVRYLETKRDRLGHSISPEGGSAKSGTPEGIEEAEQGSAS
;
A
#
# COMPACT_ATOMS: atom_id res chain seq x y z
N THR A 1 -14.41 -13.70 2.42
CA THR A 1 -15.54 -13.22 1.61
C THR A 1 -15.13 -11.99 0.84
N ALA A 2 -15.60 -11.82 -0.39
CA ALA A 2 -15.40 -10.60 -1.17
C ALA A 2 -16.73 -9.86 -1.32
N HIS A 3 -16.70 -8.54 -1.14
CA HIS A 3 -17.85 -7.65 -1.23
C HIS A 3 -17.56 -6.60 -2.30
N ALA A 4 -18.52 -6.35 -3.20
CA ALA A 4 -18.45 -5.28 -4.19
C ALA A 4 -19.37 -4.14 -3.75
N TYR A 5 -18.88 -2.91 -3.86
CA TYR A 5 -19.59 -1.69 -3.54
C TYR A 5 -19.58 -0.79 -4.77
N VAL A 6 -20.70 -0.12 -5.05
CA VAL A 6 -20.77 0.89 -6.12
C VAL A 6 -20.94 2.25 -5.45
N SER A 7 -20.06 3.18 -5.78
CA SER A 7 -20.17 4.56 -5.33
C SER A 7 -21.33 5.26 -6.04
N LEU A 8 -22.21 5.89 -5.27
CA LEU A 8 -23.37 6.62 -5.81
C LEU A 8 -22.99 7.98 -6.43
N LEU A 9 -21.73 8.42 -6.27
CA LEU A 9 -21.26 9.73 -6.74
C LEU A 9 -20.66 9.66 -8.15
N ASP A 10 -19.99 8.56 -8.46
CA ASP A 10 -19.19 8.39 -9.68
C ASP A 10 -19.36 7.01 -10.33
N ASP A 11 -20.25 6.16 -9.82
CA ASP A 11 -20.53 4.80 -10.29
C ASP A 11 -19.30 3.86 -10.28
N GLU A 12 -18.22 4.23 -9.59
CA GLU A 12 -17.03 3.40 -9.49
C GLU A 12 -17.27 2.20 -8.57
N GLU A 13 -16.81 1.02 -8.98
CA GLU A 13 -16.92 -0.18 -8.17
C GLU A 13 -15.66 -0.37 -7.31
N HIS A 14 -15.84 -0.51 -6.00
CA HIS A 14 -14.78 -0.81 -5.04
C HIS A 14 -14.97 -2.23 -4.47
N VAL A 15 -13.90 -2.78 -3.89
CA VAL A 15 -13.94 -4.15 -3.36
C VAL A 15 -13.46 -4.17 -1.91
N ALA A 16 -14.13 -4.94 -1.06
CA ALA A 16 -13.62 -5.31 0.25
C ALA A 16 -13.42 -6.83 0.34
N TYR A 17 -12.25 -7.25 0.80
CA TYR A 17 -11.94 -8.64 1.14
C TYR A 17 -11.91 -8.80 2.65
N VAL A 18 -12.75 -9.70 3.15
CA VAL A 18 -12.89 -10.02 4.58
C VAL A 18 -12.38 -11.43 4.82
N LEU A 19 -11.48 -11.58 5.78
CA LEU A 19 -11.04 -12.86 6.33
C LEU A 19 -11.54 -12.99 7.78
N GLY A 20 -12.02 -14.18 8.15
CA GLY A 20 -12.54 -14.45 9.50
C GLY A 20 -13.92 -13.85 9.77
N ASP A 21 -14.35 -13.97 11.04
CA ASP A 21 -15.58 -13.38 11.54
C ASP A 21 -15.27 -12.08 12.28
N LEU A 22 -15.55 -10.94 11.66
CA LEU A 22 -15.23 -9.62 12.20
C LEU A 22 -15.86 -9.34 13.57
N ALA A 23 -16.98 -10.00 13.90
CA ALA A 23 -17.62 -9.85 15.20
C ALA A 23 -16.91 -10.63 16.33
N SER A 24 -15.98 -11.54 15.98
CA SER A 24 -15.24 -12.35 16.96
C SER A 24 -14.10 -11.60 17.66
N VAL A 25 -13.75 -10.40 17.20
CA VAL A 25 -12.72 -9.54 17.78
C VAL A 25 -13.20 -8.10 17.87
N GLU A 26 -12.72 -7.37 18.87
CA GLU A 26 -13.10 -5.96 19.06
C GLU A 26 -12.52 -5.05 17.97
N ALA A 27 -11.24 -5.27 17.59
CA ALA A 27 -10.51 -4.43 16.64
C ALA A 27 -9.72 -5.29 15.62
N PRO A 28 -10.36 -5.69 14.50
CA PRO A 28 -9.67 -6.44 13.44
C PRO A 28 -8.57 -5.62 12.76
N LEU A 29 -7.65 -6.31 12.08
CA LEU A 29 -6.68 -5.65 11.19
C LEU A 29 -7.41 -5.12 9.96
N VAL A 30 -7.16 -3.86 9.61
CA VAL A 30 -7.77 -3.21 8.45
C VAL A 30 -6.70 -2.54 7.61
N ARG A 31 -6.78 -2.73 6.29
CA ARG A 31 -5.98 -2.00 5.31
C ARG A 31 -6.89 -1.36 4.27
N VAL A 32 -6.83 -0.04 4.16
CA VAL A 32 -7.44 0.70 3.05
C VAL A 32 -6.36 0.98 2.00
N HIS A 33 -6.44 0.24 0.90
CA HIS A 33 -5.48 0.27 -0.21
C HIS A 33 -6.02 1.13 -1.35
N SER A 34 -5.21 2.06 -1.83
CA SER A 34 -5.50 2.84 -3.03
C SER A 34 -4.99 2.08 -4.24
N GLU A 35 -5.84 1.89 -5.25
CA GLU A 35 -5.49 1.21 -6.49
C GLU A 35 -4.16 1.70 -7.09
N CYS A 36 -3.33 0.76 -7.49
CA CYS A 36 -2.09 1.01 -8.21
C CYS A 36 -1.81 -0.13 -9.18
N LEU A 37 -2.34 -0.06 -10.40
CA LEU A 37 -2.19 -1.09 -11.44
C LEU A 37 -0.73 -1.53 -11.61
N THR A 38 0.19 -0.57 -11.74
CA THR A 38 1.60 -0.86 -11.97
C THR A 38 2.26 -1.56 -10.80
N GLY A 39 1.92 -1.20 -9.56
CA GLY A 39 2.50 -1.81 -8.37
C GLY A 39 1.87 -3.15 -8.05
N ASP A 40 0.53 -3.19 -8.03
CA ASP A 40 -0.26 -4.30 -7.52
C ASP A 40 -0.30 -5.49 -8.50
N LEU A 41 -0.35 -5.23 -9.81
CA LEU A 41 -0.51 -6.27 -10.83
C LEU A 41 0.76 -6.53 -11.64
N LEU A 42 1.56 -5.48 -11.90
CA LEU A 42 2.72 -5.57 -12.78
C LEU A 42 4.06 -5.64 -12.04
N GLY A 43 4.06 -5.62 -10.70
CA GLY A 43 5.27 -5.73 -9.89
C GLY A 43 6.25 -4.57 -10.12
N SER A 44 5.75 -3.36 -10.39
CA SER A 44 6.60 -2.20 -10.66
C SER A 44 7.48 -1.88 -9.46
N LEU A 45 8.80 -1.83 -9.70
CA LEU A 45 9.79 -1.41 -8.71
C LEU A 45 9.78 0.09 -8.44
N ARG A 46 9.10 0.91 -9.26
CA ARG A 46 9.06 2.38 -9.13
C ARG A 46 8.21 2.87 -7.95
N CYS A 47 7.43 1.99 -7.33
CA CYS A 47 6.61 2.32 -6.17
C CYS A 47 6.58 1.14 -5.18
N ASP A 48 6.04 1.38 -4.00
CA ASP A 48 5.88 0.41 -2.92
C ASP A 48 4.44 -0.12 -2.79
N CYS A 49 3.54 0.20 -3.74
CA CYS A 49 2.13 -0.17 -3.59
C CYS A 49 1.91 -1.68 -3.56
N GLY A 50 2.56 -2.43 -4.47
CA GLY A 50 2.43 -3.89 -4.53
C GLY A 50 2.94 -4.56 -3.25
N SER A 51 4.16 -4.19 -2.81
CA SER A 51 4.72 -4.75 -1.56
C SER A 51 3.90 -4.38 -0.32
N GLN A 52 3.28 -3.20 -0.28
CA GLN A 52 2.34 -2.85 0.79
C GLN A 52 1.07 -3.69 0.77
N LEU A 53 0.52 -4.00 -0.42
CA LEU A 53 -0.65 -4.87 -0.55
C LEU A 53 -0.32 -6.30 -0.11
N ASP A 54 0.80 -6.84 -0.57
CA ASP A 54 1.28 -8.17 -0.21
C ASP A 54 1.54 -8.31 1.29
N ALA A 55 2.21 -7.32 1.88
CA ALA A 55 2.46 -7.30 3.33
C ALA A 55 1.15 -7.22 4.13
N ALA A 56 0.16 -6.45 3.67
CA ALA A 56 -1.15 -6.39 4.32
C ALA A 56 -1.92 -7.71 4.24
N LEU A 57 -1.94 -8.33 3.05
CA LEU A 57 -2.54 -9.64 2.85
C LEU A 57 -1.87 -10.72 3.71
N ALA A 58 -0.53 -10.70 3.81
CA ALA A 58 0.23 -11.65 4.61
C ALA A 58 -0.06 -11.49 6.11
N GLN A 59 -0.08 -10.26 6.64
CA GLN A 59 -0.38 -10.01 8.05
C GLN A 59 -1.83 -10.40 8.41
N ILE A 60 -2.81 -10.04 7.57
CA ILE A 60 -4.21 -10.47 7.77
C ILE A 60 -4.34 -11.99 7.69
N GLY A 61 -3.65 -12.63 6.74
CA GLY A 61 -3.62 -14.08 6.61
C GLY A 61 -3.04 -14.78 7.84
N ALA A 62 -1.97 -14.23 8.42
CA ALA A 62 -1.35 -14.74 9.64
C ALA A 62 -2.22 -14.55 10.89
N GLU A 63 -2.91 -13.40 10.99
CA GLU A 63 -3.86 -13.12 12.08
C GLU A 63 -5.12 -14.00 11.95
N GLY A 64 -5.50 -14.39 10.73
CA GLY A 64 -6.70 -15.16 10.42
C GLY A 64 -7.99 -14.32 10.42
N ILE A 65 -7.88 -13.02 10.68
CA ILE A 65 -9.02 -12.09 10.71
C ILE A 65 -8.61 -10.68 10.26
N GLY A 66 -9.40 -10.08 9.37
CA GLY A 66 -9.15 -8.71 8.93
C GLY A 66 -9.86 -8.33 7.63
N VAL A 67 -9.65 -7.08 7.22
CA VAL A 67 -10.27 -6.47 6.03
C VAL A 67 -9.25 -5.76 5.16
N ILE A 68 -9.29 -6.03 3.86
CA ILE A 68 -8.64 -5.21 2.83
C ILE A 68 -9.75 -4.48 2.08
N VAL A 69 -9.76 -3.15 2.14
CA VAL A 69 -10.58 -2.29 1.27
C VAL A 69 -9.71 -1.86 0.10
N TYR A 70 -10.10 -2.20 -1.12
CA TYR A 70 -9.43 -1.81 -2.35
C TYR A 70 -10.23 -0.71 -3.05
N LEU A 71 -9.77 0.53 -2.87
CA LEU A 71 -10.39 1.72 -3.46
C LEU A 71 -9.91 1.90 -4.90
N ARG A 72 -10.78 1.50 -5.83
CA ARG A 72 -10.67 1.81 -7.26
C ARG A 72 -10.92 3.29 -7.55
N GLY A 73 -10.43 3.77 -8.69
CA GLY A 73 -10.46 5.20 -9.05
C GLY A 73 -9.36 6.04 -8.39
N HIS A 74 -8.58 5.44 -7.49
CA HIS A 74 -7.47 6.12 -6.79
C HIS A 74 -6.12 6.06 -7.52
N GLU A 75 -6.09 5.46 -8.71
CA GLU A 75 -4.88 5.34 -9.50
C GLU A 75 -4.20 6.70 -9.72
N GLY A 76 -2.87 6.73 -9.55
CA GLY A 76 -2.07 7.94 -9.64
C GLY A 76 -2.41 9.00 -8.59
N ARG A 77 -3.09 8.65 -7.48
CA ARG A 77 -3.68 9.61 -6.52
C ARG A 77 -4.95 10.30 -7.05
N GLY A 78 -5.74 9.57 -7.81
CA GLY A 78 -7.02 10.02 -8.39
C GLY A 78 -6.89 10.73 -9.75
N ILE A 79 -5.67 10.84 -10.28
CA ILE A 79 -5.44 11.42 -11.63
C ILE A 79 -5.57 10.37 -12.75
N GLY A 80 -5.65 9.08 -12.39
CA GLY A 80 -5.74 7.97 -13.32
C GLY A 80 -4.40 7.50 -13.91
N ILE A 81 -4.42 6.30 -14.51
CA ILE A 81 -3.22 5.63 -15.02
C ILE A 81 -2.50 6.43 -16.12
N GLY A 82 -3.24 7.07 -17.03
CA GLY A 82 -2.65 7.82 -18.14
C GLY A 82 -1.79 8.99 -17.68
N HIS A 83 -2.28 9.78 -16.72
CA HIS A 83 -1.52 10.89 -16.13
C HIS A 83 -0.36 10.41 -15.27
N LYS A 84 -0.53 9.30 -14.54
CA LYS A 84 0.56 8.67 -13.80
C LYS A 84 1.72 8.26 -14.72
N LEU A 85 1.44 7.63 -15.85
CA LEU A 85 2.48 7.24 -16.81
C LEU A 85 3.17 8.46 -17.45
N ARG A 86 2.43 9.55 -17.71
CA ARG A 86 3.03 10.83 -18.13
C ARG A 86 3.93 11.42 -17.04
N ALA A 87 3.49 11.38 -15.78
CA ALA A 87 4.30 11.84 -14.65
C ALA A 87 5.60 11.04 -14.51
N TYR A 88 5.57 9.72 -14.79
CA TYR A 88 6.78 8.90 -14.84
C TYR A 88 7.75 9.33 -15.94
N GLY A 89 7.26 9.70 -17.12
CA GLY A 89 8.12 10.27 -18.17
C GLY A 89 8.82 11.56 -17.72
N LEU A 90 8.08 12.47 -17.09
CA LEU A 90 8.64 13.71 -16.56
C LEU A 90 9.63 13.47 -15.40
N GLN A 91 9.41 12.43 -14.61
CA GLN A 91 10.34 12.03 -13.55
C GLN A 91 11.65 11.46 -14.12
N ASP A 92 11.56 10.71 -15.23
CA ASP A 92 12.74 10.22 -15.94
C ASP A 92 13.56 11.39 -16.54
N GLU A 93 12.93 12.55 -16.77
CA GLU A 93 13.57 13.82 -17.16
C GLU A 93 14.09 14.64 -15.96
N GLY A 94 13.88 14.17 -14.73
CA GLY A 94 14.47 14.72 -13.51
C GLY A 94 13.51 15.48 -12.59
N LEU A 95 12.22 15.58 -12.91
CA LEU A 95 11.23 16.17 -12.00
C LEU A 95 10.91 15.20 -10.85
N ASP A 96 10.53 15.73 -9.68
CA ASP A 96 9.96 14.88 -8.64
C ASP A 96 8.46 14.63 -8.86
N THR A 97 7.85 13.77 -8.03
CA THR A 97 6.43 13.40 -8.18
C THR A 97 5.47 14.58 -8.07
N VAL A 98 5.77 15.58 -7.23
CA VAL A 98 4.88 16.73 -7.05
C VAL A 98 5.00 17.66 -8.25
N ASP A 99 6.23 17.96 -8.66
CA ASP A 99 6.51 18.89 -9.75
C ASP A 99 6.05 18.30 -11.11
N ALA A 100 6.17 16.97 -11.28
CA ALA A 100 5.63 16.25 -12.44
C ALA A 100 4.09 16.31 -12.52
N ASN A 101 3.39 16.35 -11.39
CA ASN A 101 1.92 16.51 -11.39
C ASN A 101 1.53 17.98 -11.65
N LEU A 102 2.21 18.92 -11.01
CA LEU A 102 1.92 20.35 -11.16
C LEU A 102 2.19 20.86 -12.58
N SER A 103 3.26 20.37 -13.23
CA SER A 103 3.57 20.70 -14.64
C SER A 103 2.52 20.19 -15.63
N GLN A 104 1.73 19.18 -15.25
CA GLN A 104 0.58 18.70 -16.00
C GLN A 104 -0.72 19.46 -15.67
N GLY A 105 -0.70 20.42 -14.74
CA GLY A 105 -1.88 21.15 -14.28
C GLY A 105 -2.79 20.33 -13.36
N LEU A 106 -2.27 19.26 -12.75
CA LEU A 106 -3.03 18.32 -11.93
C LEU A 106 -2.86 18.59 -10.43
N PRO A 107 -3.86 18.23 -9.61
CA PRO A 107 -3.70 18.25 -8.16
C PRO A 107 -2.65 17.22 -7.70
N VAL A 108 -2.03 17.49 -6.55
CA VAL A 108 -1.03 16.59 -5.95
C VAL A 108 -1.67 15.31 -5.40
N ASP A 109 -2.90 15.42 -4.88
CA ASP A 109 -3.69 14.31 -4.36
C ASP A 109 -5.18 14.66 -4.50
N SER A 110 -5.96 13.80 -5.13
CA SER A 110 -7.40 13.99 -5.36
C SER A 110 -8.24 12.84 -4.80
N ARG A 111 -7.64 11.98 -3.98
CA ARG A 111 -8.30 10.80 -3.43
C ARG A 111 -9.32 11.16 -2.37
N GLU A 112 -10.41 10.38 -2.35
CA GLU A 112 -11.49 10.47 -1.37
C GLU A 112 -11.53 9.16 -0.59
N TYR A 113 -11.47 9.22 0.73
CA TYR A 113 -11.39 8.03 1.58
C TYR A 113 -12.67 7.75 2.37
N GLY A 114 -13.65 8.65 2.30
CA GLY A 114 -14.97 8.51 2.89
C GLY A 114 -15.74 7.32 2.35
N VAL A 115 -15.58 6.96 1.07
CA VAL A 115 -16.15 5.70 0.53
C VAL A 115 -15.59 4.49 1.28
N GLY A 116 -14.28 4.45 1.53
CA GLY A 116 -13.65 3.38 2.30
C GLY A 116 -14.17 3.31 3.75
N ALA A 117 -14.42 4.46 4.38
CA ALA A 117 -15.03 4.52 5.70
C ALA A 117 -16.47 3.97 5.70
N GLN A 118 -17.27 4.32 4.70
CA GLN A 118 -18.64 3.80 4.56
C GLN A 118 -18.65 2.28 4.36
N MET A 119 -17.74 1.75 3.55
CA MET A 119 -17.60 0.29 3.35
C MET A 119 -17.27 -0.42 4.68
N LEU A 120 -16.34 0.12 5.48
CA LEU A 120 -15.99 -0.47 6.78
C LEU A 120 -17.15 -0.41 7.78
N SER A 121 -17.91 0.69 7.79
CA SER A 121 -19.11 0.86 8.62
C SER A 121 -20.22 -0.14 8.21
N ASP A 122 -20.45 -0.32 6.91
CA ASP A 122 -21.41 -1.30 6.37
C ASP A 122 -21.02 -2.75 6.72
N LEU A 123 -19.72 -3.07 6.73
CA LEU A 123 -19.19 -4.35 7.22
C LEU A 123 -19.34 -4.55 8.74
N GLY A 124 -19.87 -3.55 9.45
CA GLY A 124 -20.18 -3.62 10.88
C GLY A 124 -19.01 -3.29 11.80
N LEU A 125 -17.91 -2.73 11.28
CA LEU A 125 -16.79 -2.33 12.12
C LEU A 125 -17.13 -1.05 12.89
N THR A 126 -16.66 -0.96 14.13
CA THR A 126 -16.65 0.26 14.93
C THR A 126 -15.25 0.60 15.43
N HIS A 127 -14.40 -0.41 15.64
CA HIS A 127 -13.00 -0.26 16.02
C HIS A 127 -12.10 -1.02 15.05
N MET A 128 -10.87 -0.55 14.84
CA MET A 128 -9.90 -1.23 13.98
C MET A 128 -8.45 -0.92 14.35
N ARG A 129 -7.57 -1.87 14.01
CA ARG A 129 -6.13 -1.66 13.94
C ARG A 129 -5.77 -1.37 12.49
N LEU A 130 -5.44 -0.12 12.20
CA LEU A 130 -5.28 0.35 10.83
C LEU A 130 -3.83 0.20 10.33
N MET A 131 -3.68 -0.53 9.22
CA MET A 131 -2.42 -0.77 8.53
C MET A 131 -2.07 0.40 7.59
N THR A 132 -1.29 1.37 8.06
CA THR A 132 -0.96 2.58 7.29
C THR A 132 0.39 3.18 7.65
N ASN A 133 1.12 3.62 6.62
CA ASN A 133 2.32 4.46 6.75
C ASN A 133 2.00 5.95 6.54
N ASN A 134 0.74 6.31 6.33
CA ASN A 134 0.32 7.71 6.20
C ASN A 134 -0.63 8.08 7.36
N PRO A 135 -0.11 8.72 8.42
CA PRO A 135 -0.92 9.10 9.58
C PRO A 135 -1.87 10.26 9.30
N ALA A 136 -1.57 11.14 8.33
CA ALA A 136 -2.32 12.36 8.05
C ALA A 136 -3.66 12.13 7.30
N LYS A 137 -3.91 10.90 6.83
CA LYS A 137 -4.98 10.61 5.85
C LYS A 137 -6.33 10.17 6.41
N TYR A 138 -6.42 9.93 7.71
CA TYR A 138 -7.63 9.36 8.31
C TYR A 138 -8.31 10.31 9.30
N GLY A 139 -8.15 11.63 9.08
CA GLY A 139 -9.06 12.60 9.70
C GLY A 139 -10.46 12.42 9.10
N GLY A 140 -11.49 12.35 9.95
CA GLY A 140 -12.89 12.24 9.50
C GLY A 140 -13.55 10.86 9.64
N LEU A 141 -12.84 9.85 10.17
CA LEU A 141 -13.46 8.53 10.47
C LEU A 141 -14.49 8.59 11.60
N GLU A 142 -14.36 9.54 12.53
CA GLU A 142 -15.29 9.76 13.64
C GLU A 142 -16.74 9.98 13.14
N GLY A 143 -16.91 10.64 11.99
CA GLY A 143 -18.23 10.88 11.38
C GLY A 143 -18.93 9.60 10.90
N TYR A 144 -18.21 8.49 10.77
CA TYR A 144 -18.71 7.19 10.34
C TYR A 144 -18.84 6.19 11.50
N GLY A 145 -18.65 6.63 12.75
CA GLY A 145 -18.66 5.75 13.92
C GLY A 145 -17.49 4.77 13.96
N LEU A 146 -16.37 5.12 13.32
CA LEU A 146 -15.17 4.31 13.21
C LEU A 146 -14.04 4.88 14.06
N GLU A 147 -13.42 4.03 14.87
CA GLU A 147 -12.29 4.35 15.73
C GLU A 147 -11.05 3.55 15.34
N ILE A 148 -9.92 4.24 15.19
CA ILE A 148 -8.60 3.59 15.03
C ILE A 148 -8.00 3.38 16.42
N THR A 149 -8.02 2.14 16.91
CA THR A 149 -7.47 1.79 18.24
C THR A 149 -5.95 1.71 18.23
N SER A 150 -5.35 1.33 17.10
CA SER A 150 -3.90 1.43 16.89
C SER A 150 -3.55 1.52 15.41
N ARG A 151 -2.33 1.99 15.12
CA ARG A 151 -1.75 1.98 13.77
C ARG A 151 -0.71 0.89 13.69
N VAL A 152 -0.81 0.05 12.68
CA VAL A 152 0.13 -1.02 12.38
C VAL A 152 0.96 -0.58 11.17
N PRO A 153 2.29 -0.45 11.30
CA PRO A 153 3.13 -0.08 10.17
C PRO A 153 3.15 -1.20 9.12
N LEU A 154 3.37 -0.80 7.87
CA LEU A 154 3.66 -1.70 6.77
C LEU A 154 5.12 -1.55 6.41
N ASP A 155 5.95 -2.48 6.85
CA ASP A 155 7.35 -2.48 6.49
C ASP A 155 7.49 -2.96 5.04
N THR A 156 8.03 -2.08 4.19
CA THR A 156 8.39 -2.39 2.82
C THR A 156 9.83 -1.98 2.58
N ASP A 157 10.63 -2.89 2.03
CA ASP A 157 12.02 -2.59 1.73
C ASP A 157 12.13 -1.60 0.56
N ALA A 158 12.98 -0.58 0.75
CA ALA A 158 13.37 0.31 -0.31
C ALA A 158 14.28 -0.44 -1.30
N ASN A 159 14.13 -0.14 -2.58
CA ASN A 159 15.01 -0.62 -3.65
C ASN A 159 15.60 0.59 -4.41
N PRO A 160 16.68 0.42 -5.19
CA PRO A 160 17.31 1.52 -5.91
C PRO A 160 16.35 2.33 -6.79
N GLU A 161 15.30 1.70 -7.33
CA GLU A 161 14.33 2.30 -8.23
C GLU A 161 13.26 3.16 -7.52
N ASN A 162 12.99 2.93 -6.23
CA ASN A 162 11.98 3.66 -5.47
C ASN A 162 12.51 4.56 -4.35
N VAL A 163 13.83 4.61 -4.08
CA VAL A 163 14.38 5.47 -3.02
C VAL A 163 13.88 6.91 -3.13
N ARG A 164 14.02 7.54 -4.31
CA ARG A 164 13.58 8.93 -4.53
C ARG A 164 12.08 9.12 -4.36
N TYR A 165 11.30 8.12 -4.74
CA TYR A 165 9.85 8.11 -4.58
C TYR A 165 9.45 8.04 -3.10
N LEU A 166 10.10 7.17 -2.32
CA LEU A 166 9.89 7.04 -0.88
C LEU A 166 10.33 8.30 -0.12
N GLU A 167 11.47 8.89 -0.50
CA GLU A 167 11.93 10.18 0.02
C GLU A 167 10.90 11.28 -0.22
N THR A 168 10.39 11.41 -1.46
CA THR A 168 9.33 12.38 -1.79
C THR A 168 8.07 12.14 -0.95
N LYS A 169 7.68 10.88 -0.75
CA LYS A 169 6.53 10.52 0.10
C LYS A 169 6.71 10.96 1.55
N ARG A 170 7.91 10.76 2.11
CA ARG A 170 8.25 11.15 3.47
C ARG A 170 8.29 12.67 3.61
N ASP A 171 9.07 13.33 2.75
CA ASP A 171 9.45 14.73 2.91
C ASP A 171 8.35 15.70 2.47
N ARG A 172 7.57 15.34 1.44
CA ARG A 172 6.55 16.22 0.85
C ARG A 172 5.11 15.76 1.11
N LEU A 173 4.87 14.48 1.41
CA LEU A 173 3.53 13.89 1.43
C LEU A 173 3.17 13.24 2.79
N GLY A 174 3.97 13.52 3.82
CA GLY A 174 3.68 13.18 5.22
C GLY A 174 3.64 11.69 5.55
N HIS A 175 4.31 10.84 4.77
CA HIS A 175 4.38 9.40 5.08
C HIS A 175 5.45 9.13 6.15
N SER A 176 5.11 8.33 7.16
CA SER A 176 6.05 7.78 8.13
C SER A 176 6.70 6.54 7.51
N ILE A 177 7.90 6.73 6.96
CA ILE A 177 8.71 5.65 6.37
C ILE A 177 9.99 5.55 7.20
N SER A 178 10.25 4.36 7.76
CA SER A 178 11.48 4.10 8.51
C SER A 178 12.69 4.11 7.55
N PRO A 179 13.79 4.80 7.88
CA PRO A 179 14.95 4.91 6.99
C PRO A 179 15.79 3.63 6.87
N GLU A 180 15.48 2.59 7.64
CA GLU A 180 16.20 1.31 7.64
C GLU A 180 15.34 0.21 7.03
N GLY A 181 15.42 0.06 5.70
CA GLY A 181 15.10 -1.21 5.04
C GLY A 181 16.12 -2.26 5.49
N GLY A 182 15.64 -3.47 5.79
CA GLY A 182 16.44 -4.50 6.43
C GLY A 182 17.70 -4.82 5.63
N SER A 183 18.86 -4.56 6.23
CA SER A 183 20.10 -5.25 5.89
C SER A 183 19.91 -6.74 6.17
N ALA A 184 19.33 -7.46 5.20
CA ALA A 184 19.51 -8.89 5.12
C ALA A 184 20.99 -9.10 4.82
N LYS A 185 21.76 -9.40 5.88
CA LYS A 185 23.10 -9.96 5.74
C LYS A 185 23.00 -11.07 4.71
N SER A 186 23.69 -10.90 3.58
CA SER A 186 23.95 -11.97 2.64
C SER A 186 24.69 -13.06 3.41
N GLY A 187 23.95 -14.06 3.89
CA GLY A 187 24.53 -15.31 4.36
C GLY A 187 25.13 -15.99 3.14
N THR A 188 26.43 -15.82 2.95
CA THR A 188 27.23 -16.69 2.10
C THR A 188 27.01 -18.13 2.59
N PRO A 189 26.63 -19.09 1.74
CA PRO A 189 26.69 -20.48 2.15
C PRO A 189 28.17 -20.85 2.27
N GLU A 190 28.65 -21.00 3.50
CA GLU A 190 29.88 -21.72 3.78
C GLU A 190 29.68 -23.20 3.44
N GLY A 191 30.63 -23.77 2.68
CA GLY A 191 30.89 -25.21 2.68
C GLY A 191 30.37 -25.98 1.46
N ILE A 192 31.12 -25.95 0.36
CA ILE A 192 31.31 -27.16 -0.45
C ILE A 192 32.76 -27.57 -0.22
N GLU A 193 32.94 -28.62 0.59
CA GLU A 193 34.24 -29.27 0.78
C GLU A 193 34.69 -29.90 -0.55
N GLU A 194 35.90 -29.54 -0.96
CA GLU A 194 36.65 -30.17 -2.03
C GLU A 194 37.03 -31.59 -1.61
N ALA A 195 36.57 -32.59 -2.36
CA ALA A 195 37.13 -33.94 -2.32
C ALA A 195 38.03 -34.14 -3.55
N GLU A 196 39.31 -33.78 -3.40
CA GLU A 196 40.38 -34.32 -4.25
C GLU A 196 40.83 -35.68 -3.73
N GLN A 197 40.77 -36.70 -4.60
CA GLN A 197 41.73 -37.81 -4.80
C GLN A 197 41.03 -38.91 -5.63
N GLY A 198 41.56 -39.44 -6.72
CA GLY A 198 42.91 -39.34 -7.25
C GLY A 198 43.07 -40.04 -8.60
N SER A 199 44.35 -40.25 -8.92
CA SER A 199 44.99 -40.45 -10.22
C SER A 199 44.54 -41.60 -11.11
N ALA A 200 44.75 -41.35 -12.40
CA ALA A 200 44.84 -42.29 -13.51
C ALA A 200 45.74 -43.50 -13.25
N SER A 201 45.30 -44.67 -13.73
CA SER A 201 46.01 -45.57 -14.67
C SER A 201 45.03 -46.63 -15.18
#